data_AF-A0AAP2ZE62-F1
#
_entry.id   AF-A0AAP2ZE62-F1
#
_cell.length_a   1.000
_cell.length_b   1.000
_cell.length_c   1.000
_cell.angle_alpha   90.00
_cell.angle_beta   90.00
_cell.angle_gamma   90.00
#
_symmetry.space_group_name_H-M   'P 1'
#
loop_
_entity.id
_entity.type
_entity.pdbx_description
1 polymer ?
#
loop_
_entity_poly.entity_id
_entity_poly.type
_entity_poly.pdbx_seq_one_letter_code
_entity_poly.pdbx_strand_id
1 'polypeptide(L)'
;MNDANLAKDIIEFYGFDRHCFVGRPDPVMTYWLVGGRPATVSRTPFEEDCNSVDLTNLTVSQTDGGDWRVTDGTNILMTDPDEEAIRTAKATIEHYEFSRRCFVGRPNPPMTYWLTE
;
A
#
# COMPACT_ATOMS: atom_id res chain seq x y z
N MET A 1 -22.65 4.25 -3.70
CA MET A 1 -21.47 3.97 -4.54
C MET A 1 -21.07 2.54 -4.30
N ASN A 2 -20.70 1.76 -5.31
CA ASN A 2 -20.06 0.45 -5.08
C ASN A 2 -18.53 0.62 -5.12
N ASP A 3 -17.80 -0.36 -4.64
CA ASP A 3 -16.33 -0.32 -4.56
C ASP A 3 -15.68 -0.14 -5.94
N ALA A 4 -16.29 -0.69 -6.99
CA ALA A 4 -15.79 -0.53 -8.36
C ALA A 4 -15.85 0.93 -8.84
N ASN A 5 -16.94 1.64 -8.57
CA ASN A 5 -17.07 3.07 -8.93
C ASN A 5 -16.13 3.92 -8.07
N LEU A 6 -16.00 3.61 -6.77
CA LEU A 6 -15.06 4.33 -5.91
C LEU A 6 -13.61 4.14 -6.37
N ALA A 7 -13.21 2.91 -6.71
CA ALA A 7 -11.89 2.63 -7.27
C ALA A 7 -11.63 3.42 -8.57
N LYS A 8 -12.61 3.46 -9.47
CA LYS A 8 -12.52 4.25 -10.70
C LYS A 8 -12.33 5.74 -10.38
N ASP A 9 -13.14 6.30 -9.49
CA ASP A 9 -13.08 7.71 -9.12
C ASP A 9 -11.73 8.06 -8.46
N ILE A 10 -11.17 7.17 -7.66
CA ILE A 10 -9.82 7.31 -7.07
C ILE A 10 -8.74 7.29 -8.16
N ILE A 11 -8.79 6.33 -9.08
CA ILE A 11 -7.83 6.22 -10.19
C ILE A 11 -7.86 7.50 -11.05
N GLU A 12 -9.05 7.99 -11.39
CA GLU A 12 -9.22 9.21 -12.19
C GLU A 12 -8.81 10.47 -11.42
N PHE A 13 -9.13 10.57 -10.13
CA PHE A 13 -8.81 11.74 -9.31
C PHE A 13 -7.30 11.91 -9.12
N TYR A 14 -6.59 10.85 -8.75
CA TYR A 14 -5.14 10.91 -8.56
C TYR A 14 -4.37 10.82 -9.89
N GLY A 15 -5.03 10.38 -10.98
CA GLY A 15 -4.40 10.22 -12.29
C GLY A 15 -3.43 9.04 -12.35
N PHE A 16 -3.74 7.95 -11.65
CA PHE A 16 -2.88 6.77 -11.63
C PHE A 16 -2.72 6.18 -13.04
N ASP A 17 -1.48 6.02 -13.48
CA ASP A 17 -1.12 5.55 -14.82
C ASP A 17 -0.39 4.20 -14.83
N ARG A 18 -0.01 3.71 -13.65
CA ARG A 18 0.77 2.48 -13.47
C ARG A 18 0.27 1.73 -12.25
N HIS A 19 0.10 0.43 -12.42
CA HIS A 19 -0.17 -0.52 -11.34
C HIS A 19 1.04 -1.45 -11.19
N CYS A 20 1.65 -1.43 -10.02
CA CYS A 20 2.90 -2.12 -9.72
C CYS A 20 2.70 -3.15 -8.60
N PHE A 21 3.58 -4.14 -8.56
CA PHE A 21 3.41 -5.36 -7.79
C PHE A 21 4.75 -5.74 -7.14
N VAL A 22 4.71 -6.17 -5.88
CA VAL A 22 5.83 -6.83 -5.18
C VAL A 22 5.38 -8.24 -4.84
N GLY A 23 6.17 -9.24 -5.25
CA GLY A 23 5.78 -10.65 -5.23
C GLY A 23 4.85 -11.00 -6.40
N ARG A 24 5.07 -12.16 -7.02
CA ARG A 24 4.18 -12.74 -8.05
C ARG A 24 4.25 -14.28 -7.94
N PRO A 25 3.19 -15.01 -8.29
CA PRO A 25 1.93 -14.54 -8.89
C PRO A 25 0.97 -13.84 -7.92
N ASP A 26 1.11 -14.11 -6.61
CA ASP A 26 0.28 -13.55 -5.55
C ASP A 26 1.04 -12.41 -4.85
N PRO A 27 0.77 -11.13 -5.18
CA PRO A 27 1.56 -10.02 -4.68
C PRO A 27 1.26 -9.71 -3.21
N VAL A 28 2.30 -9.63 -2.39
CA VAL A 28 2.20 -9.13 -1.00
C VAL A 28 1.90 -7.63 -0.96
N MET A 29 2.28 -6.90 -2.01
CA MET A 29 2.04 -5.46 -2.15
C MET A 29 1.61 -5.12 -3.57
N THR A 30 0.57 -4.32 -3.67
CA THR A 30 0.24 -3.56 -4.87
C THR A 30 0.30 -2.07 -4.58
N TYR A 31 0.69 -1.28 -5.57
CA TYR A 31 0.70 0.18 -5.46
C TYR A 31 0.51 0.82 -6.83
N TRP A 32 0.16 2.10 -6.82
CA TRP A 32 -0.11 2.88 -8.02
C TRP A 32 0.83 4.08 -8.09
N LEU A 33 1.16 4.49 -9.31
CA LEU A 33 2.03 5.64 -9.58
C LEU A 33 1.40 6.57 -10.62
N VAL A 34 1.90 7.81 -10.65
CA VAL A 34 1.60 8.86 -11.63
C VAL A 34 2.93 9.34 -12.20
N GLY A 35 3.18 9.18 -13.50
CA GLY A 35 4.46 9.63 -14.07
C GLY A 35 5.70 8.90 -13.49
N GLY A 36 5.52 7.77 -12.81
CA GLY A 36 6.57 7.01 -12.15
C GLY A 36 6.86 7.47 -10.72
N ARG A 37 5.99 8.32 -10.17
CA ARG A 37 6.08 8.89 -8.82
C ARG A 37 4.83 8.53 -8.02
N PRO A 38 4.91 8.49 -6.68
CA PRO A 38 3.74 8.34 -5.83
C PRO A 38 2.81 9.54 -5.99
N ALA A 39 1.51 9.33 -5.80
CA ALA A 39 0.57 10.44 -5.67
C ALA A 39 0.68 11.05 -4.27
N THR A 40 0.51 12.37 -4.19
CA THR A 40 0.50 13.10 -2.93
C THR A 40 -0.90 13.11 -2.31
N VAL A 41 -0.97 13.07 -0.99
CA VAL A 41 -2.22 13.24 -0.24
C VAL A 41 -2.91 14.53 -0.66
N SER A 42 -4.20 14.44 -0.94
CA SER A 42 -5.00 15.58 -1.35
C SER A 42 -6.39 15.52 -0.72
N ARG A 43 -7.07 16.67 -0.68
CA ARG A 43 -8.46 16.72 -0.25
C ARG A 43 -9.35 16.17 -1.36
N THR A 44 -9.85 14.97 -1.16
CA THR A 44 -10.72 14.27 -2.10
C THR A 44 -12.20 14.64 -1.92
N PRO A 45 -13.02 14.51 -2.97
CA PRO A 45 -14.47 14.69 -2.89
C PRO A 45 -15.21 13.46 -2.34
N PHE A 46 -14.49 12.36 -2.06
CA PHE A 46 -14.98 11.11 -1.52
C PHE A 46 -14.28 10.79 -0.20
N GLU A 47 -14.87 9.89 0.58
CA GLU A 47 -14.25 9.40 1.81
C GLU A 47 -13.17 8.38 1.47
N GLU A 48 -11.98 8.57 2.03
CA GLU A 48 -10.86 7.64 1.88
C GLU A 48 -10.66 6.86 3.17
N ASP A 49 -10.43 5.57 3.02
CA ASP A 49 -10.11 4.70 4.14
C ASP A 49 -8.60 4.43 4.17
N CYS A 50 -7.87 5.25 4.92
CA CYS A 50 -6.41 5.22 4.98
C CYS A 50 -5.88 5.01 6.39
N ASN A 51 -4.81 4.21 6.50
CA ASN A 51 -3.97 4.14 7.68
C ASN A 51 -2.68 4.92 7.41
N SER A 52 -2.24 5.71 8.39
CA SER A 52 -0.90 6.32 8.37
C SER A 52 0.17 5.25 8.54
N VAL A 53 1.33 5.50 7.95
CA VAL A 53 2.52 4.66 8.01
C VAL A 53 3.65 5.45 8.64
N ASP A 54 4.20 4.97 9.74
CA ASP A 54 5.40 5.55 10.35
C ASP A 54 6.66 5.07 9.61
N LEU A 55 7.13 5.89 8.66
CA LEU A 55 8.33 5.63 7.87
C LEU A 55 9.61 5.51 8.72
N THR A 56 9.65 6.08 9.93
CA THR A 56 10.83 6.06 10.79
C THR A 56 10.96 4.76 11.59
N ASN A 57 9.88 3.99 11.69
CA ASN A 57 9.80 2.75 12.45
C ASN A 57 9.52 1.51 11.57
N LEU A 58 9.82 1.59 10.27
CA LEU A 58 9.67 0.46 9.36
C LEU A 58 10.66 -0.66 9.69
N THR A 59 10.14 -1.83 10.05
CA THR A 59 10.95 -3.01 10.35
C THR A 59 10.44 -4.25 9.64
N VAL A 60 11.37 -5.19 9.37
CA VAL A 60 11.03 -6.55 8.96
C VAL A 60 11.29 -7.48 10.14
N SER A 61 10.29 -8.28 10.49
CA SER A 61 10.41 -9.30 11.55
C SER A 61 9.75 -10.60 11.10
N GLN A 62 10.23 -11.71 11.65
CA GLN A 62 9.58 -13.01 11.50
C GLN A 62 8.56 -13.21 12.62
N THR A 63 7.43 -13.82 12.29
CA THR A 63 6.40 -14.23 13.25
C THR A 63 6.74 -15.60 13.86
N ASP A 64 6.09 -15.94 14.98
CA ASP A 64 6.25 -17.27 15.60
C ASP A 64 5.84 -18.42 14.65
N GLY A 65 5.00 -18.13 13.65
CA GLY A 65 4.55 -19.08 12.62
C GLY A 65 5.53 -19.27 11.47
N GLY A 66 6.62 -18.50 11.41
CA GLY A 66 7.64 -18.56 10.35
C GLY A 66 7.43 -17.55 9.20
N ASP A 67 6.27 -16.90 9.12
CA ASP A 67 6.01 -15.86 8.12
C ASP A 67 6.79 -14.58 8.43
N TRP A 68 7.07 -13.80 7.40
CA TRP A 68 7.73 -12.51 7.49
C TRP A 68 6.73 -11.37 7.41
N ARG A 69 6.98 -10.26 8.10
CA ARG A 69 6.09 -9.10 8.08
C ARG A 69 6.85 -7.79 8.02
N VAL A 70 6.23 -6.78 7.39
CA VAL A 70 6.61 -5.38 7.56
C VAL A 70 5.72 -4.77 8.64
N THR A 71 6.32 -4.07 9.59
CA THR A 71 5.60 -3.25 10.59
C THR A 71 6.14 -1.82 10.57
N ASP A 72 5.34 -0.87 11.03
CA ASP A 72 5.73 0.53 11.27
C ASP A 72 5.83 0.84 12.78
N GLY A 73 6.18 -0.17 13.57
CA GLY A 73 6.14 -0.13 15.03
C GLY A 73 4.85 -0.70 15.59
N THR A 74 3.71 0.00 15.43
CA THR A 74 2.42 -0.41 16.03
C THR A 74 1.52 -1.18 15.08
N ASN A 75 1.66 -1.00 13.77
CA ASN A 75 0.81 -1.65 12.77
C ASN A 75 1.58 -2.74 12.03
N ILE A 76 0.89 -3.83 11.72
CA ILE A 76 1.36 -4.79 10.73
C ILE A 76 0.87 -4.30 9.37
N LEU A 77 1.80 -3.96 8.48
CA LEU A 77 1.46 -3.50 7.13
C LEU A 77 1.17 -4.71 6.24
N MET A 78 2.04 -5.70 6.22
CA MET A 78 1.83 -6.93 5.43
C MET A 78 2.53 -8.11 6.08
N THR A 79 2.08 -9.32 5.77
CA THR A 79 2.68 -10.57 6.22
C THR A 79 2.64 -11.57 5.06
N ASP A 80 3.75 -12.28 4.83
CA ASP A 80 3.91 -13.26 3.77
C ASP A 80 5.03 -14.25 4.12
N PRO A 81 4.95 -15.53 3.73
CA PRO A 81 6.04 -16.49 3.93
C PRO A 81 7.33 -16.15 3.16
N ASP A 82 7.24 -15.36 2.09
CA ASP A 82 8.40 -14.95 1.29
C ASP A 82 9.13 -13.73 1.93
N GLU A 83 10.28 -14.00 2.53
CA GLU A 83 11.15 -12.98 3.12
C GLU A 83 11.60 -11.92 2.11
N GLU A 84 11.95 -12.33 0.90
CA GLU A 84 12.49 -11.43 -0.13
C GLU A 84 11.39 -10.47 -0.61
N ALA A 85 10.17 -10.97 -0.80
CA ALA A 85 9.02 -10.15 -1.12
C ALA A 85 8.73 -9.12 -0.01
N ILE A 86 8.80 -9.52 1.26
CA ILE A 86 8.60 -8.62 2.41
C ILE A 86 9.71 -7.55 2.50
N ARG A 87 10.97 -7.92 2.29
CA ARG A 87 12.09 -6.97 2.26
C ARG A 87 11.96 -5.99 1.09
N THR A 88 11.55 -6.47 -0.07
CA THR A 88 11.31 -5.64 -1.26
C THR A 88 10.14 -4.68 -1.03
N ALA A 89 9.09 -5.12 -0.34
CA ALA A 89 7.98 -4.27 0.03
C ALA A 89 8.41 -3.15 0.96
N LYS A 90 9.18 -3.44 2.02
CA LYS A 90 9.77 -2.42 2.90
C LYS A 90 10.60 -1.41 2.09
N ALA A 91 11.50 -1.90 1.23
CA ALA A 91 12.33 -1.03 0.40
C ALA A 91 11.51 -0.16 -0.56
N THR A 92 10.39 -0.68 -1.07
CA THR A 92 9.46 0.06 -1.94
C THR A 92 8.76 1.19 -1.16
N ILE A 93 8.30 0.89 0.07
CA ILE A 93 7.69 1.90 0.96
C ILE A 93 8.69 3.01 1.29
N GLU A 94 9.94 2.66 1.61
CA GLU A 94 11.01 3.64 1.88
C GLU A 94 11.38 4.45 0.65
N HIS A 95 11.50 3.81 -0.52
CA HIS A 95 11.91 4.47 -1.76
C HIS A 95 10.91 5.54 -2.23
N TYR A 96 9.62 5.23 -2.13
CA TYR A 96 8.54 6.13 -2.54
C TYR A 96 7.97 6.97 -1.40
N GLU A 97 8.54 6.87 -0.19
CA GLU A 97 8.10 7.61 1.00
C GLU A 97 6.59 7.44 1.25
N PHE A 98 6.08 6.21 1.10
CA PHE A 98 4.64 5.93 1.24
C PHE A 98 4.18 6.07 2.69
N SER A 99 3.72 7.26 3.04
CA SER A 99 3.26 7.67 4.37
C SER A 99 1.80 7.31 4.67
N ARG A 100 1.02 6.94 3.65
CA ARG A 100 -0.36 6.44 3.82
C ARG A 100 -0.64 5.24 2.94
N ARG A 101 -1.37 4.29 3.52
CA ARG A 101 -1.96 3.16 2.80
C ARG A 101 -3.47 3.24 2.86
N CYS A 102 -4.11 3.21 1.69
CA CYS A 102 -5.54 3.37 1.55
C CYS A 102 -6.18 2.15 0.89
N PHE A 103 -7.46 1.94 1.21
CA PHE A 103 -8.23 0.76 0.85
C PHE A 103 -9.56 1.15 0.22
N VAL A 104 -9.91 0.50 -0.87
CA VAL A 104 -11.26 0.57 -1.43
C VAL A 104 -12.00 -0.69 -1.02
N GLY A 105 -12.88 -0.59 -0.03
CA GLY A 105 -13.60 -1.72 0.57
C GLY A 105 -12.72 -2.55 1.53
N ARG A 106 -13.28 -3.00 2.66
CA ARG A 106 -12.61 -3.92 3.62
C ARG A 106 -13.60 -4.99 4.08
N PRO A 107 -13.15 -6.20 4.47
CA PRO A 107 -11.76 -6.63 4.72
C PRO A 107 -10.97 -7.09 3.49
N ASN A 108 -11.62 -7.41 2.36
CA ASN A 108 -10.97 -7.87 1.13
C ASN A 108 -11.05 -6.78 0.05
N PRO A 109 -10.17 -5.75 0.11
CA PRO A 109 -10.21 -4.62 -0.81
C PRO A 109 -10.02 -5.05 -2.26
N PRO A 110 -10.94 -4.72 -3.20
CA PRO A 110 -10.66 -4.80 -4.63
C PRO A 110 -9.50 -3.89 -5.09
N MET A 111 -9.15 -2.86 -4.32
CA MET A 111 -8.03 -1.98 -4.62
C MET A 111 -7.35 -1.48 -3.34
N THR A 112 -6.02 -1.50 -3.34
CA THR A 112 -5.19 -0.77 -2.39
C THR A 112 -4.29 0.20 -3.14
N TYR A 113 -4.01 1.34 -2.52
CA TYR A 113 -3.12 2.35 -3.06
C TYR A 113 -2.36 3.02 -1.93
N TRP A 114 -1.25 3.66 -2.28
CA TRP A 114 -0.35 4.30 -1.34
C TRP A 114 -0.10 5.73 -1.77
N LEU A 115 0.02 6.63 -0.79
CA LEU A 115 0.23 8.05 -1.00
C LEU A 115 1.46 8.51 -0.22
N THR A 116 2.06 9.62 -0.65
CA THR A 116 3.08 10.38 0.09
C THR A 116 2.50 11.71 0.59
N GLU A 117 3.09 12.31 1.62
CA GLU A 117 2.80 13.71 2.01
C GLU A 117 3.34 14.72 0.97
#